data_AF-A0A1X1Q4S2-F1
#
_entry.id   AF-A0A1X1Q4S2-F1
#
_cell.length_a   1.000
_cell.length_b   1.000
_cell.length_c   1.000
_cell.angle_alpha   90.00
_cell.angle_beta   90.00
_cell.angle_gamma   90.00
#
_symmetry.space_group_name_H-M   'P 1'
#
loop_
_entity.id
_entity.type
_entity.pdbx_description
1 polymer ?
#
loop_
_entity_poly.entity_id
_entity_poly.type
_entity_poly.pdbx_seq_one_letter_code
_entity_poly.pdbx_strand_id
1 'polypeptide(L)'
;MYYSPRQYIDHLMERANCRKYGVYLLLSDEQVYVGQARDLEKRTRQHLTDKCWWNRIILITTKDDGFTASDIDYLESKLIDKAKAAGTAYVDNVKNGNPEKVGTIRAVELDCFLEEAFFLLRIIGVNVFEPVKGHPNKPPLPEGNLTVSEFVKAAMKNLLDAGYTFSERQLKIYGSVEGSKEYTHRSLPILWLLNKGQSRKSCPKKIRKRYWKEVYSAGGRRFLMFSQWFQDGNNYGAHKDDFIKWYKTL
;
A
#
# COMPACT_ATOMS: atom_id res chain seq x y z
N MET A 1 18.80 7.55 -13.38
CA MET A 1 18.03 6.51 -12.67
C MET A 1 18.37 5.16 -13.28
N TYR A 2 18.55 4.13 -12.44
CA TYR A 2 18.81 2.76 -12.89
C TYR A 2 17.77 1.81 -12.29
N TYR A 3 17.42 0.77 -13.03
CA TYR A 3 16.47 -0.27 -12.62
C TYR A 3 17.11 -1.65 -12.86
N SER A 4 16.96 -2.57 -11.91
CA SER A 4 17.34 -3.97 -12.13
C SER A 4 16.51 -4.92 -11.27
N PRO A 5 16.11 -6.09 -11.81
CA PRO A 5 15.68 -7.21 -10.98
C PRO A 5 16.81 -7.69 -10.06
N ARG A 6 16.47 -8.20 -8.88
CA ARG A 6 17.45 -8.64 -7.86
C ARG A 6 18.51 -9.60 -8.42
N GLN A 7 18.10 -10.53 -9.28
CA GLN A 7 18.97 -11.54 -9.89
C GLN A 7 20.02 -10.97 -10.87
N TYR A 8 19.85 -9.74 -11.34
CA TYR A 8 20.72 -9.08 -12.32
C TYR A 8 21.49 -7.90 -11.71
N ILE A 9 21.74 -7.93 -10.40
CA ILE A 9 22.44 -6.82 -9.74
C ILE A 9 23.90 -6.74 -10.14
N ASP A 10 24.61 -7.85 -10.25
CA ASP A 10 26.02 -7.81 -10.62
C ASP A 10 26.22 -7.15 -12.00
N HIS A 11 25.34 -7.45 -12.94
CA HIS A 11 25.31 -6.80 -14.25
C HIS A 11 25.00 -5.29 -14.17
N LEU A 12 24.11 -4.88 -13.27
CA LEU A 12 23.84 -3.46 -13.02
C LEU A 12 25.11 -2.77 -12.49
N MET A 13 25.80 -3.38 -11.53
CA MET A 13 27.00 -2.78 -10.91
C MET A 13 28.17 -2.66 -11.88
N GLU A 14 28.31 -3.57 -12.83
CA GLU A 14 29.32 -3.49 -13.88
C GLU A 14 29.08 -2.33 -14.85
N ARG A 15 27.82 -2.00 -15.13
CA ARG A 15 27.46 -0.97 -16.13
C ARG A 15 27.21 0.40 -15.52
N ALA A 16 26.70 0.46 -14.30
CA ALA A 16 26.28 1.69 -13.68
C ALA A 16 27.39 2.26 -12.79
N ASN A 17 27.75 3.52 -13.02
CA ASN A 17 28.63 4.26 -12.12
C ASN A 17 27.84 4.71 -10.87
N CYS A 18 27.68 3.79 -9.92
CA CYS A 18 26.84 3.95 -8.72
C CYS A 18 27.61 4.19 -7.42
N ARG A 19 28.93 4.44 -7.46
CA ARG A 19 29.73 4.83 -6.30
C ARG A 19 29.56 6.32 -6.00
N LYS A 20 28.32 6.72 -5.74
CA LYS A 20 27.85 8.10 -5.70
C LYS A 20 26.76 8.27 -4.66
N TYR A 21 26.51 9.52 -4.29
CA TYR A 21 25.40 9.88 -3.43
C TYR A 21 24.07 9.63 -4.15
N GLY A 22 23.10 9.09 -3.42
CA GLY A 22 21.74 9.02 -3.91
C GLY A 22 20.80 8.28 -2.98
N VAL A 23 19.62 7.99 -3.53
CA VAL A 23 18.57 7.22 -2.86
C VAL A 23 18.25 5.96 -3.67
N TYR A 24 17.80 4.92 -2.99
CA TYR A 24 17.43 3.66 -3.61
C TYR A 24 16.08 3.17 -3.09
N LEU A 25 15.39 2.42 -3.96
CA LEU A 25 14.10 1.82 -3.70
C LEU A 25 14.24 0.31 -3.83
N LEU A 26 14.06 -0.43 -2.73
CA LEU A 26 13.86 -1.88 -2.78
C LEU A 26 12.36 -2.13 -2.91
N LEU A 27 11.97 -2.81 -3.97
CA LEU A 27 10.58 -3.02 -4.34
C LEU A 27 10.20 -4.49 -4.19
N SER A 28 9.02 -4.74 -3.65
CA SER A 28 8.27 -5.98 -3.84
C SER A 28 7.06 -5.70 -4.73
N ASP A 29 6.07 -6.61 -4.72
CA ASP A 29 4.81 -6.38 -5.42
C ASP A 29 3.86 -5.44 -4.65
N GLU A 30 4.11 -5.24 -3.35
CA GLU A 30 3.20 -4.50 -2.46
C GLU A 30 3.86 -3.35 -1.70
N GLN A 31 5.19 -3.42 -1.51
CA GLN A 31 5.89 -2.54 -0.60
C GLN A 31 7.15 -1.95 -1.22
N VAL A 32 7.52 -0.78 -0.72
CA VAL A 32 8.77 -0.10 -1.04
C VAL A 32 9.53 0.20 0.25
N TYR A 33 10.82 -0.15 0.25
CA TYR A 33 11.79 0.36 1.20
C TYR A 33 12.65 1.39 0.47
N VAL A 34 12.55 2.62 0.95
CA VAL A 34 13.40 3.75 0.57
C VAL A 34 14.61 3.78 1.49
N GLY A 35 15.79 3.95 0.94
CA GLY A 35 16.98 4.27 1.71
C GLY A 35 17.90 5.26 0.99
N GLN A 36 18.81 5.89 1.71
CA GLN A 36 19.91 6.69 1.14
C GLN A 36 21.28 6.00 1.28
N ALA A 37 22.21 6.38 0.40
CA ALA A 37 23.62 6.03 0.53
C ALA A 37 24.54 7.07 -0.12
N ARG A 38 25.76 7.18 0.43
CA ARG A 38 26.90 7.87 -0.21
C ARG A 38 27.58 6.99 -1.27
N ASP A 39 27.36 5.69 -1.19
CA ASP A 39 27.85 4.68 -2.12
C ASP A 39 26.72 3.67 -2.36
N LEU A 40 25.97 3.88 -3.44
CA LEU A 40 24.83 3.05 -3.80
C LEU A 40 25.26 1.62 -4.18
N GLU A 41 26.45 1.43 -4.77
CA GLU A 41 26.97 0.09 -5.08
C GLU A 41 27.17 -0.71 -3.78
N LYS A 42 27.96 -0.16 -2.86
CA LYS A 42 28.24 -0.83 -1.58
C LYS A 42 26.96 -1.13 -0.81
N ARG A 43 26.02 -0.16 -0.77
CA ARG A 43 24.76 -0.32 -0.05
C ARG A 43 23.85 -1.36 -0.71
N THR A 44 23.80 -1.42 -2.04
CA THR A 44 23.03 -2.43 -2.77
C THR A 44 23.54 -3.83 -2.50
N ARG A 45 24.86 -4.04 -2.52
CA ARG A 45 25.47 -5.35 -2.22
C ARG A 45 25.16 -5.81 -0.80
N GLN A 46 25.16 -4.90 0.18
CA GLN A 46 24.76 -5.22 1.55
C GLN A 46 23.29 -5.71 1.64
N HIS A 47 22.37 -5.13 0.88
CA HIS A 47 20.97 -5.58 0.91
C HIS A 47 20.74 -6.95 0.27
N LEU A 48 21.68 -7.46 -0.54
CA LEU A 48 21.62 -8.82 -1.05
C LEU A 48 21.74 -9.85 0.09
N THR A 49 22.50 -9.56 1.14
CA THR A 49 22.62 -10.45 2.31
C THR A 49 21.56 -10.15 3.37
N ASP A 50 21.24 -8.86 3.58
CA ASP A 50 20.52 -8.43 4.78
C ASP A 50 18.99 -8.50 4.63
N LYS A 51 18.45 -8.45 3.41
CA LYS A 51 17.00 -8.40 3.14
C LYS A 51 16.64 -9.30 1.94
N CYS A 52 15.81 -10.33 2.16
CA CYS A 52 15.43 -11.29 1.12
C CYS A 52 14.07 -11.02 0.44
N TRP A 53 13.26 -10.10 0.96
CA TRP A 53 11.86 -9.93 0.55
C TRP A 53 11.63 -9.15 -0.76
N TRP A 54 12.63 -8.39 -1.23
CA TRP A 54 12.50 -7.51 -2.39
C TRP A 54 12.92 -8.22 -3.68
N ASN A 55 12.27 -7.89 -4.79
CA ASN A 55 12.48 -8.54 -6.09
C ASN A 55 13.09 -7.60 -7.14
N ARG A 56 12.98 -6.29 -6.95
CA ARG A 56 13.47 -5.24 -7.86
C ARG A 56 14.14 -4.12 -7.07
N ILE A 57 15.13 -3.46 -7.68
CA ILE A 57 15.76 -2.26 -7.14
C ILE A 57 15.73 -1.12 -8.13
N ILE A 58 15.57 0.10 -7.61
CA ILE A 58 15.76 1.34 -8.37
C ILE A 58 16.81 2.19 -7.66
N LEU A 59 17.78 2.68 -8.42
CA LEU A 59 18.82 3.60 -7.94
C LEU A 59 18.59 4.97 -8.56
N ILE A 60 18.51 5.99 -7.72
CA ILE A 60 18.29 7.38 -8.12
C ILE A 60 19.50 8.19 -7.65
N THR A 61 20.24 8.71 -8.62
CA THR A 61 21.44 9.53 -8.44
C THR A 61 21.57 10.49 -9.61
N THR A 62 22.44 11.49 -9.50
CA THR A 62 22.74 12.44 -10.57
C THR A 62 23.87 11.92 -11.47
N LYS A 63 23.94 12.44 -12.68
CA LYS A 63 25.02 12.09 -13.63
C LYS A 63 26.39 12.51 -13.09
N ASP A 64 26.47 13.66 -12.43
CA ASP A 64 27.73 14.32 -12.06
C ASP A 64 28.04 14.25 -10.55
N ASP A 65 27.36 13.35 -9.80
CA ASP A 65 27.53 13.20 -8.33
C ASP A 65 27.30 14.51 -7.55
N GLY A 66 26.38 15.36 -8.02
CA GLY A 66 26.08 16.67 -7.45
C GLY A 66 25.21 16.65 -6.18
N PHE A 67 25.03 15.48 -5.55
CA PHE A 67 24.26 15.37 -4.31
C PHE A 67 25.16 15.44 -3.08
N THR A 68 24.67 16.12 -2.05
CA THR A 68 25.28 16.17 -0.72
C THR A 68 24.59 15.19 0.24
N ALA A 69 25.13 15.04 1.45
CA ALA A 69 24.49 14.23 2.49
C ALA A 69 23.10 14.77 2.86
N SER A 70 22.97 16.10 2.97
CA SER A 70 21.68 16.74 3.28
C SER A 70 20.67 16.56 2.16
N ASP A 71 21.12 16.56 0.89
CA ASP A 71 20.23 16.34 -0.26
C ASP A 71 19.62 14.93 -0.21
N ILE A 72 20.43 13.90 0.01
CA ILE A 72 19.95 12.51 0.03
C ILE A 72 19.09 12.21 1.27
N ASP A 73 19.36 12.86 2.41
CA ASP A 73 18.49 12.79 3.59
C ASP A 73 17.12 13.45 3.31
N TYR A 74 17.10 14.59 2.61
CA TYR A 74 15.87 15.27 2.21
C TYR A 74 15.04 14.42 1.22
N LEU A 75 15.69 13.90 0.17
CA LEU A 75 15.04 13.03 -0.82
C LEU A 75 14.47 11.77 -0.17
N GLU A 76 15.22 11.12 0.73
CA GLU A 76 14.76 9.95 1.49
C GLU A 76 13.51 10.28 2.31
N SER A 77 13.53 11.40 3.05
CA SER A 77 12.38 11.87 3.83
C SER A 77 11.12 12.03 2.97
N LYS A 78 11.20 12.78 1.88
CA LYS A 78 10.06 13.01 0.97
C LYS A 78 9.53 11.74 0.34
N LEU A 79 10.41 10.83 -0.09
CA LEU A 79 10.04 9.54 -0.65
C LEU A 79 9.36 8.65 0.39
N ILE A 80 9.85 8.63 1.63
CA ILE A 80 9.22 7.89 2.74
C ILE A 80 7.84 8.45 3.02
N ASP A 81 7.66 9.77 3.06
CA ASP A 81 6.37 10.41 3.33
C ASP A 81 5.36 10.13 2.20
N LYS A 82 5.79 10.19 0.94
CA LYS A 82 4.97 9.76 -0.21
C LYS A 82 4.58 8.29 -0.10
N ALA A 83 5.52 7.41 0.24
CA ALA A 83 5.25 5.98 0.41
C ALA A 83 4.34 5.70 1.63
N LYS A 84 4.40 6.51 2.68
CA LYS A 84 3.47 6.44 3.83
C LYS A 84 2.07 6.90 3.45
N ALA A 85 1.96 7.99 2.68
CA ALA A 85 0.69 8.50 2.16
C ALA A 85 0.01 7.53 1.18
N ALA A 86 0.79 6.89 0.30
CA ALA A 86 0.33 5.76 -0.51
C ALA A 86 0.12 4.49 0.33
N GLY A 87 0.81 4.43 1.45
CA GLY A 87 0.88 3.34 2.42
C GLY A 87 1.50 2.04 1.88
N THR A 88 2.39 2.19 0.93
CA THR A 88 3.29 1.15 0.42
C THR A 88 4.62 1.11 1.20
N ALA A 89 4.85 2.05 2.11
CA ALA A 89 6.08 2.11 2.91
C ALA A 89 6.33 0.81 3.71
N TYR A 90 7.55 0.27 3.61
CA TYR A 90 8.01 -0.84 4.43
C TYR A 90 8.11 -0.46 5.91
N VAL A 91 7.90 -1.42 6.81
CA VAL A 91 7.80 -1.19 8.27
C VAL A 91 9.00 -0.45 8.88
N ASP A 92 10.22 -0.71 8.39
CA ASP A 92 11.42 -0.04 8.90
C ASP A 92 11.41 1.48 8.59
N ASN A 93 10.80 1.88 7.48
CA ASN A 93 10.69 3.29 7.08
C ASN A 93 9.62 4.05 7.86
N VAL A 94 8.77 3.34 8.61
CA VAL A 94 7.76 3.95 9.47
C VAL A 94 8.40 4.48 10.77
N LYS A 95 9.55 3.93 11.18
CA LYS A 95 10.17 4.18 12.50
C LYS A 95 11.17 5.33 12.54
N ASN A 96 11.69 5.78 11.39
CA ASN A 96 12.77 6.76 11.34
C ASN A 96 12.37 7.97 10.48
N GLY A 97 12.54 9.17 11.02
CA GLY A 97 12.55 10.41 10.24
C GLY A 97 13.76 11.22 10.67
N ASN A 98 14.74 11.38 9.78
CA ASN A 98 15.81 12.35 9.99
C ASN A 98 15.27 13.75 9.67
N PRO A 99 15.60 14.78 10.47
CA PRO A 99 15.11 16.13 10.23
C PRO A 99 15.70 16.71 8.94
N GLU A 100 14.84 17.25 8.09
CA GLU A 100 15.19 17.91 6.83
C GLU A 100 16.02 19.19 7.12
N LYS A 101 17.27 19.22 6.68
CA LYS A 101 18.19 20.38 6.83
C LYS A 101 18.73 20.82 5.48
N VAL A 102 17.85 21.31 4.61
CA VAL A 102 18.21 21.87 3.30
C VAL A 102 17.67 23.29 3.20
N GLY A 103 18.44 24.19 2.57
CA GLY A 103 18.01 25.58 2.35
C GLY A 103 16.85 25.67 1.35
N THR A 104 16.03 26.73 1.45
CA THR A 104 14.76 26.86 0.69
C THR A 104 14.93 26.69 -0.82
N ILE A 105 15.94 27.31 -1.42
CA ILE A 105 16.18 27.21 -2.88
C ILE A 105 16.50 25.78 -3.28
N ARG A 106 17.39 25.13 -2.52
CA ARG A 106 17.82 23.75 -2.78
C ARG A 106 16.68 22.76 -2.56
N ALA A 107 15.79 23.00 -1.60
CA ALA A 107 14.59 22.19 -1.41
C ALA A 107 13.68 22.20 -2.65
N VAL A 108 13.46 23.38 -3.26
CA VAL A 108 12.68 23.50 -4.51
C VAL A 108 13.33 22.73 -5.66
N GLU A 109 14.66 22.81 -5.81
CA GLU A 109 15.38 22.03 -6.82
C GLU A 109 15.20 20.52 -6.63
N LEU A 110 15.29 20.05 -5.38
CA LEU A 110 15.12 18.63 -5.04
C LEU A 110 13.68 18.16 -5.22
N ASP A 111 12.69 19.01 -4.94
CA ASP A 111 11.28 18.72 -5.19
C ASP A 111 11.00 18.56 -6.70
N CYS A 112 11.51 19.48 -7.54
CA CYS A 112 11.42 19.35 -8.99
C CYS A 112 12.11 18.05 -9.49
N PHE A 113 13.28 17.74 -8.94
CA PHE A 113 13.97 16.49 -9.25
C PHE A 113 13.13 15.25 -8.88
N LEU A 114 12.44 15.27 -7.73
CA LEU A 114 11.54 14.19 -7.33
C LEU A 114 10.33 14.07 -8.26
N GLU A 115 9.76 15.17 -8.73
CA GLU A 115 8.65 15.15 -9.69
C GLU A 115 9.04 14.45 -10.99
N GLU A 116 10.22 14.76 -11.53
CA GLU A 116 10.79 14.05 -12.69
C GLU A 116 11.01 12.57 -12.40
N ALA A 117 11.55 12.25 -11.23
CA ALA A 117 11.75 10.86 -10.81
C ALA A 117 10.41 10.10 -10.72
N PHE A 118 9.37 10.68 -10.12
CA PHE A 118 8.04 10.07 -10.04
C PHE A 118 7.43 9.84 -11.42
N PHE A 119 7.61 10.77 -12.35
CA PHE A 119 7.15 10.61 -13.72
C PHE A 119 7.81 9.39 -14.40
N LEU A 120 9.14 9.27 -14.29
CA LEU A 120 9.88 8.12 -14.83
C LEU A 120 9.46 6.80 -14.18
N LEU A 121 9.26 6.79 -12.86
CA LEU A 121 8.78 5.62 -12.11
C LEU A 121 7.43 5.12 -12.64
N ARG A 122 6.49 6.03 -12.89
CA ARG A 122 5.18 5.68 -13.47
C ARG A 122 5.30 5.06 -14.87
N ILE A 123 6.18 5.61 -15.72
CA ILE A 123 6.41 5.08 -17.07
C ILE A 123 6.90 3.63 -17.03
N ILE A 124 7.79 3.31 -16.10
CA ILE A 124 8.30 1.93 -15.93
C ILE A 124 7.37 1.03 -15.10
N GLY A 125 6.15 1.50 -14.79
CA GLY A 125 5.11 0.73 -14.09
C GLY A 125 5.26 0.66 -12.56
N VAL A 126 6.09 1.53 -11.97
CA VAL A 126 6.33 1.57 -10.52
C VAL A 126 5.38 2.57 -9.87
N ASN A 127 4.26 2.06 -9.37
CA ASN A 127 3.16 2.87 -8.83
C ASN A 127 3.15 2.96 -7.29
N VAL A 128 4.26 2.66 -6.63
CA VAL A 128 4.32 2.59 -5.15
C VAL A 128 4.11 3.94 -4.45
N PHE A 129 4.27 5.07 -5.15
CA PHE A 129 4.09 6.41 -4.58
C PHE A 129 2.75 7.06 -4.96
N GLU A 130 1.96 6.41 -5.80
CA GLU A 130 0.61 6.87 -6.05
C GLU A 130 -0.26 6.52 -4.84
N PRO A 131 -1.12 7.42 -4.37
CA PRO A 131 -2.22 6.99 -3.52
C PRO A 131 -2.93 5.86 -4.26
N VAL A 132 -3.43 4.88 -3.52
CA VAL A 132 -4.33 3.86 -4.08
C VAL A 132 -5.57 4.61 -4.57
N LYS A 133 -5.50 5.16 -5.79
CA LYS A 133 -6.62 5.80 -6.46
C LYS A 133 -7.60 4.67 -6.65
N GLY A 134 -8.79 4.84 -6.07
CA GLY A 134 -9.84 3.83 -6.06
C GLY A 134 -9.92 3.17 -7.42
N HIS A 135 -9.89 1.84 -7.40
CA HIS A 135 -9.75 1.05 -8.62
C HIS A 135 -10.74 1.54 -9.69
N PRO A 136 -10.35 1.61 -10.98
CA PRO A 136 -11.19 2.18 -12.06
C PRO A 136 -12.57 1.52 -12.19
N ASN A 137 -12.75 0.36 -11.54
CA ASN A 137 -13.96 -0.43 -11.54
C ASN A 137 -14.78 -0.29 -10.24
N LYS A 138 -14.63 0.77 -9.43
CA LYS A 138 -15.49 0.99 -8.27
C LYS A 138 -16.82 1.61 -8.70
N PRO A 139 -17.95 0.88 -8.66
CA PRO A 139 -19.24 1.43 -9.02
C PRO A 139 -19.77 2.39 -7.95
N PRO A 140 -20.73 3.27 -8.29
CA PRO A 140 -21.46 4.05 -7.29
C PRO A 140 -22.18 3.14 -6.29
N LEU A 141 -22.41 3.66 -5.09
CA LEU A 141 -23.21 2.99 -4.08
C LEU A 141 -24.66 2.82 -4.56
N PRO A 142 -25.35 1.76 -4.16
CA PRO A 142 -26.71 1.49 -4.61
C PRO A 142 -27.68 2.56 -4.11
N GLU A 143 -28.58 2.98 -4.99
CA GLU A 143 -29.65 3.94 -4.70
C GLU A 143 -30.97 3.22 -4.35
N GLY A 144 -31.92 3.97 -3.78
CA GLY A 144 -33.26 3.48 -3.43
C GLY A 144 -33.46 3.15 -1.96
N ASN A 145 -34.69 2.76 -1.62
CA ASN A 145 -35.12 2.50 -0.25
C ASN A 145 -34.77 1.07 0.20
N LEU A 146 -33.49 0.80 0.38
CA LEU A 146 -32.95 -0.48 0.83
C LEU A 146 -32.77 -0.51 2.35
N THR A 147 -33.00 -1.66 2.98
CA THR A 147 -32.52 -1.87 4.36
C THR A 147 -30.99 -1.80 4.39
N VAL A 148 -30.39 -1.48 5.54
CA VAL A 148 -28.92 -1.34 5.63
C VAL A 148 -28.19 -2.62 5.21
N SER A 149 -28.70 -3.80 5.58
CA SER A 149 -28.09 -5.06 5.14
C SER A 149 -28.19 -5.28 3.63
N GLU A 150 -29.29 -4.86 2.99
CA GLU A 150 -29.44 -4.99 1.54
C GLU A 150 -28.54 -4.00 0.81
N PHE A 151 -28.48 -2.77 1.29
CA PHE A 151 -27.59 -1.72 0.79
C PHE A 151 -26.13 -2.20 0.75
N VAL A 152 -25.62 -2.74 1.87
CA VAL A 152 -24.23 -3.20 1.96
C VAL A 152 -23.99 -4.43 1.06
N LYS A 153 -24.94 -5.39 1.00
CA LYS A 153 -24.83 -6.55 0.10
C LYS A 153 -24.81 -6.15 -1.38
N ALA A 154 -25.72 -5.25 -1.77
CA ALA A 154 -25.80 -4.75 -3.13
C ALA A 154 -24.53 -3.99 -3.51
N ALA A 155 -24.01 -3.13 -2.63
CA ALA A 155 -22.75 -2.43 -2.86
C ALA A 155 -21.57 -3.41 -3.05
N MET A 156 -21.47 -4.42 -2.19
CA MET A 156 -20.43 -5.46 -2.31
C MET A 156 -20.55 -6.27 -3.59
N LYS A 157 -21.77 -6.65 -3.97
CA LYS A 157 -22.02 -7.38 -5.21
C LYS A 157 -21.64 -6.54 -6.43
N ASN A 158 -22.13 -5.30 -6.51
CA ASN A 158 -21.82 -4.39 -7.60
C ASN A 158 -20.30 -4.19 -7.74
N LEU A 159 -19.61 -3.99 -6.61
CA LEU A 159 -18.15 -3.82 -6.57
C LEU A 159 -17.42 -5.01 -7.19
N LEU A 160 -17.80 -6.23 -6.82
CA LEU A 160 -17.17 -7.46 -7.32
C LEU A 160 -17.57 -7.77 -8.76
N ASP A 161 -18.82 -7.50 -9.15
CA ASP A 161 -19.31 -7.68 -10.52
C ASP A 161 -18.62 -6.72 -11.49
N ALA A 162 -18.23 -5.53 -11.03
CA ALA A 162 -17.38 -4.61 -11.79
C ALA A 162 -15.93 -5.10 -11.92
N GLY A 163 -15.55 -6.19 -11.25
CA GLY A 163 -14.20 -6.76 -11.30
C GLY A 163 -13.21 -6.09 -10.36
N TYR A 164 -13.68 -5.38 -9.33
CA TYR A 164 -12.80 -4.84 -8.30
C TYR A 164 -12.06 -5.97 -7.57
N THR A 165 -10.74 -5.81 -7.41
CA THR A 165 -9.90 -6.74 -6.64
C THR A 165 -9.23 -6.02 -5.49
N PHE A 166 -9.32 -6.58 -4.28
CA PHE A 166 -8.61 -6.04 -3.12
C PHE A 166 -7.12 -6.35 -3.22
N SER A 167 -6.27 -5.35 -2.92
CA SER A 167 -4.85 -5.61 -2.67
C SER A 167 -4.65 -6.44 -1.40
N GLU A 168 -3.53 -7.16 -1.31
CA GLU A 168 -3.17 -7.91 -0.09
C GLU A 168 -3.09 -7.00 1.15
N ARG A 169 -2.66 -5.75 0.97
CA ARG A 169 -2.68 -4.75 2.04
C ARG A 169 -4.10 -4.43 2.49
N GLN A 170 -5.02 -4.15 1.57
CA GLN A 170 -6.44 -3.94 1.89
C GLN A 170 -7.00 -5.15 2.63
N LEU A 171 -6.71 -6.37 2.15
CA LEU A 171 -7.12 -7.59 2.82
C LEU A 171 -6.51 -7.73 4.22
N LYS A 172 -5.26 -7.32 4.43
CA LYS A 172 -4.62 -7.32 5.76
C LYS A 172 -5.24 -6.30 6.70
N ILE A 173 -5.54 -5.10 6.22
CA ILE A 173 -6.19 -4.03 7.00
C ILE A 173 -7.60 -4.48 7.38
N TYR A 174 -8.45 -4.77 6.39
CA TYR A 174 -9.85 -5.14 6.59
C TYR A 174 -10.03 -6.53 7.19
N GLY A 175 -8.99 -7.38 7.12
CA GLY A 175 -8.89 -8.70 7.73
C GLY A 175 -8.45 -8.70 9.19
N SER A 176 -8.01 -7.56 9.71
CA SER A 176 -7.58 -7.39 11.10
C SER A 176 -8.57 -6.55 11.90
N VAL A 177 -8.61 -6.76 13.21
CA VAL A 177 -9.45 -5.96 14.11
C VAL A 177 -8.90 -4.53 14.14
N GLU A 178 -7.59 -4.37 14.28
CA GLU A 178 -6.89 -3.09 14.38
C GLU A 178 -7.14 -2.22 13.15
N GLY A 179 -6.98 -2.78 11.95
CA GLY A 179 -7.20 -2.06 10.69
C GLY A 179 -8.68 -1.76 10.39
N SER A 180 -9.61 -2.50 11.01
CA SER A 180 -11.04 -2.28 10.82
C SER A 180 -11.64 -1.25 11.79
N LYS A 181 -11.00 -0.96 12.93
CA LYS A 181 -11.51 -0.05 13.97
C LYS A 181 -11.84 1.35 13.46
N GLU A 182 -11.21 1.81 12.38
CA GLU A 182 -11.50 3.11 11.78
C GLU A 182 -12.88 3.17 11.09
N TYR A 183 -13.42 2.01 10.72
CA TYR A 183 -14.67 1.88 9.96
C TYR A 183 -15.68 0.93 10.61
N THR A 184 -15.48 0.58 11.88
CA THR A 184 -16.48 -0.11 12.68
C THR A 184 -16.22 0.08 14.15
N HIS A 185 -17.29 0.21 14.94
CA HIS A 185 -17.19 0.22 16.41
C HIS A 185 -17.06 -1.19 17.01
N ARG A 186 -16.81 -2.21 16.19
CA ARG A 186 -16.73 -3.62 16.62
C ARG A 186 -15.27 -4.06 16.70
N SER A 187 -14.99 -4.90 17.70
CA SER A 187 -13.72 -5.62 17.79
C SER A 187 -13.70 -6.85 16.87
N LEU A 188 -14.08 -6.66 15.60
CA LEU A 188 -14.16 -7.70 14.57
C LEU A 188 -13.69 -7.11 13.24
N PRO A 189 -12.95 -7.89 12.41
CA PRO A 189 -12.58 -7.42 11.09
C PRO A 189 -13.80 -7.29 10.18
N ILE A 190 -13.80 -6.29 9.29
CA ILE A 190 -14.86 -6.09 8.29
C ILE A 190 -14.92 -7.30 7.35
N LEU A 191 -13.76 -7.80 6.92
CA LEU A 191 -13.61 -8.98 6.08
C LEU A 191 -13.00 -10.12 6.88
N TRP A 192 -13.66 -11.27 6.92
CA TRP A 192 -13.04 -12.50 7.42
C TRP A 192 -12.39 -13.26 6.27
N LEU A 193 -11.07 -13.26 6.19
CA LEU A 193 -10.32 -13.98 5.16
C LEU A 193 -10.43 -15.49 5.37
N LEU A 194 -10.66 -16.24 4.29
CA LEU A 194 -10.69 -17.70 4.30
C LEU A 194 -9.37 -18.27 3.77
N ASN A 195 -8.83 -19.26 4.47
CA ASN A 195 -7.66 -19.98 4.02
C ASN A 195 -7.98 -20.84 2.78
N LYS A 196 -6.93 -21.25 2.04
CA LYS A 196 -7.06 -22.14 0.88
C LYS A 196 -7.80 -23.42 1.27
N GLY A 197 -8.88 -23.74 0.54
CA GLY A 197 -9.75 -24.91 0.83
C GLY A 197 -10.69 -24.75 2.04
N GLN A 198 -10.57 -23.70 2.84
CA GLN A 198 -11.46 -23.46 3.97
C GLN A 198 -12.88 -23.11 3.47
N SER A 199 -13.89 -23.68 4.13
CA SER A 199 -15.29 -23.32 3.91
C SER A 199 -15.83 -22.55 5.10
N ARG A 200 -16.90 -21.77 4.89
CA ARG A 200 -17.60 -21.12 6.01
C ARG A 200 -18.03 -22.11 7.10
N LYS A 201 -18.40 -23.35 6.73
CA LYS A 201 -18.82 -24.39 7.69
C LYS A 201 -17.69 -24.75 8.67
N SER A 202 -16.44 -24.73 8.20
CA SER A 202 -15.25 -24.95 9.03
C SER A 202 -14.85 -23.76 9.91
N CYS A 203 -15.47 -22.57 9.74
CA CYS A 203 -15.15 -21.42 10.58
C CYS A 203 -15.69 -21.58 12.02
N PRO A 204 -15.01 -20.99 13.03
CA PRO A 204 -15.47 -21.01 14.41
C PRO A 204 -16.91 -20.51 14.55
N LYS A 205 -17.68 -21.07 15.50
CA LYS A 205 -19.10 -20.72 15.73
C LYS A 205 -19.30 -19.21 15.93
N LYS A 206 -18.34 -18.53 16.58
CA LYS A 206 -18.34 -17.07 16.77
C LYS A 206 -18.34 -16.29 15.44
N ILE A 207 -17.57 -16.76 14.45
CA ILE A 207 -17.49 -16.14 13.12
C ILE A 207 -18.78 -16.43 12.34
N ARG A 208 -19.27 -17.68 12.38
CA ARG A 208 -20.52 -18.04 11.69
C ARG A 208 -21.75 -17.26 12.19
N LYS A 209 -21.72 -16.72 13.41
CA LYS A 209 -22.79 -15.87 13.97
C LYS A 209 -22.70 -14.37 13.60
N ARG A 210 -21.53 -13.91 13.13
CA ARG A 210 -21.21 -12.47 13.01
C ARG A 210 -20.91 -12.01 11.58
N TYR A 211 -20.82 -12.94 10.64
CA TYR A 211 -20.54 -12.70 9.22
C TYR A 211 -21.65 -13.30 8.37
N TRP A 212 -21.95 -12.76 7.18
CA TRP A 212 -22.97 -13.32 6.30
C TRP A 212 -22.60 -14.66 5.69
N LYS A 213 -23.62 -15.47 5.35
CA LYS A 213 -23.45 -16.81 4.78
C LYS A 213 -22.74 -16.82 3.44
N GLU A 214 -22.93 -15.76 2.67
CA GLU A 214 -22.32 -15.54 1.36
C GLU A 214 -20.79 -15.48 1.47
N VAL A 215 -20.12 -16.17 0.55
CA VAL A 215 -18.66 -16.14 0.41
C VAL A 215 -18.35 -15.31 -0.81
N TYR A 216 -17.65 -14.21 -0.61
CA TYR A 216 -17.20 -13.33 -1.69
C TYR A 216 -15.83 -13.79 -2.19
N SER A 217 -15.53 -13.52 -3.45
CA SER A 217 -14.22 -13.76 -4.03
C SER A 217 -13.80 -12.61 -4.95
N ALA A 218 -12.55 -12.18 -4.81
CA ALA A 218 -11.92 -11.16 -5.65
C ALA A 218 -10.44 -11.50 -5.80
N GLY A 219 -9.89 -11.48 -7.02
CA GLY A 219 -8.47 -11.73 -7.27
C GLY A 219 -7.95 -13.07 -6.71
N GLY A 220 -8.77 -14.13 -6.74
CA GLY A 220 -8.41 -15.45 -6.20
C GLY A 220 -8.45 -15.57 -4.67
N ARG A 221 -8.73 -14.48 -3.95
CA ARG A 221 -8.94 -14.48 -2.49
C ARG A 221 -10.41 -14.69 -2.17
N ARG A 222 -10.69 -15.36 -1.06
CA ARG A 222 -12.06 -15.67 -0.58
C ARG A 222 -12.25 -15.11 0.82
N PHE A 223 -13.40 -14.49 1.08
CA PHE A 223 -13.67 -13.85 2.35
C PHE A 223 -15.18 -13.77 2.66
N LEU A 224 -15.51 -13.49 3.92
CA LEU A 224 -16.87 -13.24 4.38
C LEU A 224 -16.99 -11.77 4.80
N MET A 225 -18.13 -11.14 4.55
CA MET A 225 -18.42 -9.80 5.05
C MET A 225 -19.10 -9.86 6.42
N PHE A 226 -18.72 -8.94 7.30
CA PHE A 226 -19.36 -8.74 8.60
C PHE A 226 -20.85 -8.44 8.44
N SER A 227 -21.71 -9.01 9.30
CA SER A 227 -23.16 -9.00 9.09
C SER A 227 -23.93 -7.94 9.86
N GLN A 228 -23.30 -7.26 10.83
CA GLN A 228 -24.02 -6.44 11.80
C GLN A 228 -23.92 -4.94 11.44
N TRP A 229 -24.51 -4.61 10.29
CA TRP A 229 -24.70 -3.24 9.84
C TRP A 229 -26.10 -2.75 10.24
N PHE A 230 -26.18 -1.59 10.89
CA PHE A 230 -27.41 -1.01 11.43
C PHE A 230 -27.65 0.40 10.89
N GLN A 231 -28.86 0.91 11.04
CA GLN A 231 -29.16 2.32 10.76
C GLN A 231 -28.39 3.23 11.71
N ASP A 232 -28.06 4.43 11.23
CA ASP A 232 -27.39 5.45 12.02
C ASP A 232 -28.31 5.88 13.19
N GLY A 233 -27.72 6.15 14.36
CA GLY A 233 -28.47 6.46 15.60
C GLY A 233 -28.74 5.26 16.50
N ASN A 234 -28.33 4.05 16.11
CA ASN A 234 -28.33 2.90 17.01
C ASN A 234 -27.07 2.92 17.90
N ASN A 235 -27.19 2.55 19.18
CA ASN A 235 -26.04 2.66 20.11
C ASN A 235 -25.04 1.47 20.03
N TYR A 236 -25.21 0.56 19.07
CA TYR A 236 -24.40 -0.65 18.96
C TYR A 236 -24.22 -1.10 17.51
N GLY A 237 -23.01 -1.55 17.16
CA GLY A 237 -22.73 -2.14 15.84
C GLY A 237 -21.89 -1.25 14.92
N ALA A 238 -21.85 -1.63 13.65
CA ALA A 238 -21.34 -0.77 12.57
C ALA A 238 -22.55 -0.13 11.88
N HIS A 239 -22.46 1.12 11.46
CA HIS A 239 -23.57 1.83 10.84
C HIS A 239 -23.46 1.93 9.33
N LYS A 240 -24.52 2.44 8.69
CA LYS A 240 -24.51 2.67 7.24
C LYS A 240 -23.41 3.67 6.86
N ASP A 241 -23.24 4.73 7.65
CA ASP A 241 -22.18 5.72 7.41
C ASP A 241 -20.77 5.15 7.54
N ASP A 242 -20.56 4.23 8.47
CA ASP A 242 -19.28 3.52 8.61
C ASP A 242 -18.94 2.72 7.35
N PHE A 243 -19.94 2.04 6.78
CA PHE A 243 -19.77 1.33 5.51
C PHE A 243 -19.47 2.29 4.36
N ILE A 244 -20.20 3.41 4.27
CA ILE A 244 -19.97 4.43 3.24
C ILE A 244 -18.55 4.99 3.37
N LYS A 245 -18.10 5.28 4.59
CA LYS A 245 -16.73 5.72 4.88
C LYS A 245 -15.72 4.67 4.42
N TRP A 246 -15.90 3.40 4.78
CA TRP A 246 -15.06 2.29 4.32
C TRP A 246 -15.04 2.19 2.78
N TYR A 247 -16.20 2.19 2.13
CA TYR A 247 -16.34 2.07 0.68
C TYR A 247 -15.66 3.23 -0.08
N LYS A 248 -15.62 4.43 0.50
CA LYS A 248 -14.87 5.57 -0.06
C LYS A 248 -13.36 5.35 -0.07
N THR A 249 -12.83 4.50 0.82
CA THR A 249 -11.39 4.15 0.86
C THR A 249 -10.96 3.09 -0.15
N LEU A 250 -11.93 2.42 -0.78
CA LEU A 250 -11.69 1.41 -1.83
C LEU A 250 -11.31 2.06 -3.17
#